data_AF-K9FMV1-F1
#
_entry.id   AF-K9FMV1-F1
#
_cell.length_a   1.000
_cell.length_b   1.000
_cell.length_c   1.000
_cell.angle_alpha   90.00
_cell.angle_beta   90.00
_cell.angle_gamma   90.00
#
_symmetry.space_group_name_H-M   'P 1'
#
loop_
_entity.id
_entity.type
_entity.pdbx_description
1 polymer ?
#
loop_
_entity_poly.entity_id
_entity_poly.type
_entity_poly.pdbx_seq_one_letter_code
_entity_poly.pdbx_strand_id
1 'polypeptide(L)'
;MAQELKAKGNELFKSGDYSGAEDFYSQAIQKNPKDATFFTNRAITRSKLAKWADVERDARAAIEIYGLKNPAALKSHYYLAQALLSLQRPQEAYDVASDAYQQSLAAKSPQTENLSQTVLRAKQQIWAARETSRLRELNETLGSVEALVEADVTRALAELQGRLERGEIGEIGFGEDQKALREDAENKIRNLREAFRVASNGEVQERVVPDYLIDGITFEIMHDPVMTPSGVSFDRLGITKYVEKSGVDPLTRAPISVHDLRNNYALKAACEEFLTNNGWAVDW
;
A
#
# COMPACT_ATOMS: atom_id res chain seq x y z
N MET A 1 -8.59 -8.32 45.92
CA MET A 1 -7.35 -7.78 45.30
C MET A 1 -7.31 -7.85 43.76
N ALA A 2 -7.21 -9.01 43.08
CA ALA A 2 -7.15 -9.04 41.60
C ALA A 2 -8.43 -8.53 40.90
N GLN A 3 -9.61 -8.86 41.45
CA GLN A 3 -10.89 -8.39 40.94
C GLN A 3 -11.11 -6.87 41.19
N GLU A 4 -10.56 -6.32 42.27
CA GLU A 4 -10.59 -4.87 42.53
C GLU A 4 -9.74 -4.10 41.50
N LEU A 5 -8.58 -4.65 41.12
CA LEU A 5 -7.74 -4.08 40.06
C LEU A 5 -8.49 -4.08 38.72
N LYS A 6 -9.21 -5.16 38.39
CA LYS A 6 -10.10 -5.20 37.22
C LYS A 6 -11.19 -4.14 37.30
N ALA A 7 -11.82 -3.96 38.46
CA ALA A 7 -12.87 -2.96 38.63
C ALA A 7 -12.35 -1.54 38.36
N LYS A 8 -11.18 -1.18 38.92
CA LYS A 8 -10.50 0.10 38.64
C LYS A 8 -10.16 0.27 37.16
N GLY A 9 -9.63 -0.78 36.51
CA GLY A 9 -9.38 -0.77 35.07
C GLY A 9 -10.65 -0.55 34.24
N ASN A 10 -11.79 -1.14 34.65
CA ASN A 10 -13.08 -0.94 33.98
C ASN A 10 -13.59 0.51 34.13
N GLU A 11 -13.35 1.15 35.28
CA GLU A 11 -13.71 2.55 35.52
C GLU A 11 -12.92 3.49 34.60
N LEU A 12 -11.59 3.30 34.54
CA LEU A 12 -10.71 4.08 33.66
C LEU A 12 -11.02 3.85 32.18
N PHE A 13 -11.32 2.61 31.80
CA PHE A 13 -11.77 2.30 30.45
C PHE A 13 -13.04 3.06 30.08
N LYS A 14 -14.00 3.17 31.00
CA LYS A 14 -15.24 3.93 30.79
C LYS A 14 -15.01 5.43 30.75
N SER A 15 -14.03 5.95 31.49
CA SER A 15 -13.64 7.37 31.44
C SER A 15 -12.80 7.73 30.22
N GLY A 16 -12.45 6.75 29.37
CA GLY A 16 -11.63 6.95 28.17
C GLY A 16 -10.12 6.97 28.44
N ASP A 17 -9.68 6.76 29.68
CA ASP A 17 -8.26 6.60 30.00
C ASP A 17 -7.82 5.15 29.75
N TYR A 18 -7.55 4.85 28.48
CA TYR A 18 -7.15 3.50 28.07
C TYR A 18 -5.74 3.14 28.54
N SER A 19 -4.83 4.13 28.65
CA SER A 19 -3.46 3.89 29.12
C SER A 19 -3.46 3.49 30.59
N GLY A 20 -4.18 4.24 31.45
CA GLY A 20 -4.33 3.89 32.86
C GLY A 20 -5.07 2.55 33.04
N ALA A 21 -6.11 2.28 32.24
CA ALA A 21 -6.81 1.00 32.27
C ALA A 21 -5.88 -0.19 31.93
N GLU A 22 -4.98 -0.04 30.95
CA GLU A 22 -4.00 -1.07 30.57
C GLU A 22 -3.09 -1.46 31.75
N ASP A 23 -2.63 -0.48 32.53
CA ASP A 23 -1.77 -0.70 33.69
C ASP A 23 -2.49 -1.50 34.78
N PHE A 24 -3.74 -1.14 35.09
CA PHE A 24 -4.52 -1.86 36.10
C PHE A 24 -4.86 -3.30 35.67
N TYR A 25 -5.18 -3.54 34.40
CA TYR A 25 -5.36 -4.91 33.92
C TYR A 25 -4.05 -5.70 33.94
N SER A 26 -2.92 -5.07 33.64
CA SER A 26 -1.60 -5.71 33.71
C SER A 26 -1.24 -6.12 35.15
N GLN A 27 -1.53 -5.25 36.13
CA GLN A 27 -1.40 -5.61 37.54
C GLN A 27 -2.36 -6.74 37.95
N ALA A 28 -3.59 -6.76 37.44
CA ALA A 28 -4.54 -7.84 37.71
C ALA A 28 -4.02 -9.20 37.19
N ILE A 29 -3.42 -9.21 35.99
CA ILE A 29 -2.80 -10.40 35.38
C ILE A 29 -1.62 -10.89 36.22
N GLN A 30 -0.76 -10.00 36.72
CA GLN A 30 0.34 -10.39 37.60
C GLN A 30 -0.15 -11.06 38.89
N LYS A 31 -1.30 -10.63 39.42
CA LYS A 31 -1.89 -11.21 40.64
C LYS A 31 -2.61 -12.53 40.39
N ASN A 32 -3.25 -12.69 39.24
CA ASN A 32 -3.89 -13.94 38.85
C ASN A 32 -3.86 -14.13 37.32
N PRO A 33 -2.83 -14.83 36.79
CA PRO A 33 -2.65 -15.02 35.35
C PRO A 33 -3.57 -16.08 34.75
N LYS A 34 -4.41 -16.75 35.56
CA LYS A 34 -5.33 -17.81 35.10
C LYS A 34 -6.73 -17.29 34.76
N ASP A 35 -7.02 -16.01 35.00
CA ASP A 35 -8.32 -15.41 34.67
C ASP A 35 -8.25 -14.75 33.28
N ALA A 36 -8.86 -15.41 32.30
CA ALA A 36 -8.91 -14.93 30.92
C ALA A 36 -9.64 -13.58 30.77
N THR A 37 -10.48 -13.18 31.72
CA THR A 37 -11.21 -11.89 31.64
C THR A 37 -10.28 -10.69 31.72
N PHE A 38 -9.13 -10.81 32.39
CA PHE A 38 -8.15 -9.73 32.44
C PHE A 38 -7.46 -9.53 31.09
N PHE A 39 -7.13 -10.62 30.40
CA PHE A 39 -6.54 -10.59 29.07
C PHE A 39 -7.53 -10.03 28.04
N THR A 40 -8.80 -10.44 28.06
CA THR A 40 -9.79 -9.89 27.12
C THR A 40 -10.08 -8.41 27.35
N ASN A 41 -10.12 -7.96 28.61
CA ASN A 41 -10.29 -6.55 28.94
C ASN A 41 -9.05 -5.72 28.56
N ARG A 42 -7.84 -6.26 28.72
CA ARG A 42 -6.62 -5.60 28.25
C ARG A 42 -6.54 -5.57 26.73
N ALA A 43 -6.97 -6.62 26.03
CA ALA A 43 -7.03 -6.68 24.57
C ALA A 43 -7.92 -5.58 23.97
N ILE A 44 -9.15 -5.39 24.48
CA ILE A 44 -10.01 -4.29 23.99
C ILE A 44 -9.44 -2.90 24.34
N THR A 45 -8.75 -2.78 25.48
CA THR A 45 -8.09 -1.53 25.86
C THR A 45 -6.95 -1.19 24.89
N ARG A 46 -6.12 -2.20 24.58
CA ARG A 46 -5.02 -2.07 23.62
C ARG A 46 -5.49 -1.85 22.19
N SER A 47 -6.65 -2.37 21.79
CA SER A 47 -7.23 -2.09 20.47
C SER A 47 -7.66 -0.63 20.34
N LYS A 48 -8.13 0.00 21.43
CA LYS A 48 -8.39 1.46 21.45
C LYS A 48 -7.12 2.29 21.35
N LEU A 49 -5.99 1.75 21.78
CA LEU A 49 -4.66 2.36 21.64
C LEU A 49 -3.94 1.97 20.33
N ALA A 50 -4.60 1.23 19.43
CA ALA A 50 -4.02 0.71 18.19
C ALA A 50 -2.75 -0.16 18.38
N LYS A 51 -2.56 -0.77 19.56
CA LYS A 51 -1.43 -1.66 19.88
C LYS A 51 -1.70 -3.09 19.40
N TRP A 52 -1.93 -3.29 18.11
CA TRP A 52 -2.47 -4.54 17.54
C TRP A 52 -1.65 -5.80 17.82
N ALA A 53 -0.31 -5.69 17.85
CA ALA A 53 0.56 -6.82 18.19
C ALA A 53 0.34 -7.31 19.64
N ASP A 54 0.07 -6.39 20.56
CA ASP A 54 -0.22 -6.74 21.95
C ASP A 54 -1.66 -7.24 22.14
N VAL A 55 -2.61 -6.75 21.32
CA VAL A 55 -3.97 -7.30 21.24
C VAL A 55 -3.93 -8.76 20.81
N GLU A 56 -3.14 -9.10 19.78
CA GLU A 56 -2.96 -10.49 19.32
C GLU A 56 -2.46 -11.38 20.45
N ARG A 57 -1.42 -10.95 21.18
CA ARG A 57 -0.86 -11.71 22.32
C ARG A 57 -1.89 -11.96 23.41
N ASP A 58 -2.62 -10.92 23.82
CA ASP A 58 -3.64 -11.04 24.87
C ASP A 58 -4.82 -11.89 24.43
N ALA A 59 -5.27 -11.75 23.18
CA ALA A 59 -6.36 -12.53 22.63
C ALA A 59 -6.01 -14.03 22.56
N ARG A 60 -4.80 -14.38 22.09
CA ARG A 60 -4.32 -15.76 22.08
C ARG A 60 -4.22 -16.35 23.49
N ALA A 61 -3.63 -15.62 24.44
CA ALA A 61 -3.56 -16.05 25.84
C ALA A 61 -4.96 -16.28 26.44
N ALA A 62 -5.92 -15.40 26.15
CA ALA A 62 -7.30 -15.58 26.61
C ALA A 62 -7.98 -16.82 26.00
N ILE A 63 -7.73 -17.11 24.72
CA ILE A 63 -8.26 -18.31 24.04
C ILE A 63 -7.69 -19.58 24.67
N GLU A 64 -6.38 -19.61 24.94
CA GLU A 64 -5.71 -20.74 25.59
C GLU A 64 -6.30 -21.02 26.98
N ILE A 65 -6.50 -19.96 27.79
CA ILE A 65 -7.04 -20.10 29.15
C ILE A 65 -8.52 -20.54 29.14
N TYR A 66 -9.35 -19.98 28.26
CA TYR A 66 -10.76 -20.39 28.17
C TYR A 66 -10.95 -21.79 27.61
N GLY A 67 -10.03 -22.23 26.73
CA GLY A 67 -10.14 -23.43 25.92
C GLY A 67 -10.93 -23.18 24.62
N LEU A 68 -10.51 -23.86 23.55
CA LEU A 68 -10.99 -23.67 22.18
C LEU A 68 -12.52 -23.81 21.99
N LYS A 69 -13.20 -24.60 22.83
CA LYS A 69 -14.64 -24.87 22.68
C LYS A 69 -15.53 -24.03 23.61
N ASN A 70 -14.95 -23.15 24.41
CA ASN A 70 -15.70 -22.38 25.38
C ASN A 70 -16.36 -21.16 24.70
N PRO A 71 -17.69 -20.99 24.78
CA PRO A 71 -18.37 -19.83 24.21
C PRO A 71 -17.84 -18.48 24.74
N ALA A 72 -17.24 -18.46 25.95
CA ALA A 72 -16.60 -17.27 26.51
C ALA A 72 -15.36 -16.81 25.69
N ALA A 73 -14.72 -17.74 24.96
CA ALA A 73 -13.57 -17.44 24.11
C ALA A 73 -13.96 -16.72 22.82
N LEU A 74 -15.23 -16.71 22.40
CA LEU A 74 -15.66 -16.09 21.14
C LEU A 74 -15.31 -14.59 21.07
N LYS A 75 -15.36 -13.90 22.21
CA LYS A 75 -14.95 -12.50 22.30
C LYS A 75 -13.45 -12.33 22.06
N SER A 76 -12.63 -13.26 22.56
CA SER A 76 -11.19 -13.29 22.30
C SER A 76 -10.87 -13.61 20.84
N HIS A 77 -11.58 -14.55 20.22
CA HIS A 77 -11.43 -14.84 18.78
C HIS A 77 -11.77 -13.63 17.91
N TYR A 78 -12.82 -12.89 18.27
CA TYR A 78 -13.15 -11.63 17.60
C TYR A 78 -12.00 -10.60 17.69
N TYR A 79 -11.44 -10.39 18.88
CA TYR A 79 -10.29 -9.48 19.04
C TYR A 79 -9.03 -9.96 18.32
N LEU A 80 -8.78 -11.26 18.31
CA LEU A 80 -7.68 -11.86 17.55
C LEU A 80 -7.83 -11.59 16.05
N ALA A 81 -9.01 -11.88 15.49
CA ALA A 81 -9.28 -11.65 14.08
C ALA A 81 -9.18 -10.16 13.71
N GLN A 82 -9.68 -9.27 14.58
CA GLN A 82 -9.51 -7.83 14.38
C GLN A 82 -8.03 -7.40 14.37
N ALA A 83 -7.23 -7.90 15.31
CA ALA A 83 -5.81 -7.62 15.36
C ALA A 83 -5.08 -8.14 14.11
N LEU A 84 -5.39 -9.36 13.66
CA LEU A 84 -4.80 -9.95 12.46
C LEU A 84 -5.11 -9.15 11.19
N LEU A 85 -6.34 -8.63 11.04
CA LEU A 85 -6.67 -7.71 9.94
C LEU A 85 -5.86 -6.41 10.01
N SER A 86 -5.73 -5.83 11.20
CA SER A 86 -4.92 -4.62 11.38
C SER A 86 -3.43 -4.84 11.16
N LEU A 87 -2.94 -6.07 11.35
CA LEU A 87 -1.56 -6.49 11.10
C LEU A 87 -1.33 -7.00 9.66
N GLN A 88 -2.27 -6.78 8.74
CA GLN A 88 -2.19 -7.22 7.35
C GLN A 88 -1.99 -8.73 7.18
N ARG A 89 -2.60 -9.54 8.07
CA ARG A 89 -2.63 -11.01 8.01
C ARG A 89 -4.06 -11.51 7.76
N PRO A 90 -4.68 -11.19 6.61
CA PRO A 90 -6.11 -11.42 6.39
C PRO A 90 -6.50 -12.89 6.22
N GLN A 91 -5.58 -13.74 5.73
CA GLN A 91 -5.83 -15.19 5.61
C GLN A 91 -6.03 -15.83 6.99
N GLU A 92 -5.12 -15.58 7.92
CA GLU A 92 -5.24 -16.10 9.27
C GLU A 92 -6.42 -15.48 10.03
N ALA A 93 -6.70 -14.19 9.79
CA ALA A 93 -7.90 -13.55 10.32
C ALA A 93 -9.19 -14.25 9.85
N TYR A 94 -9.24 -14.63 8.56
CA TYR A 94 -10.37 -15.37 7.98
C TYR A 94 -10.54 -16.73 8.65
N ASP A 95 -9.46 -17.50 8.81
CA ASP A 95 -9.52 -18.83 9.40
C ASP A 95 -10.04 -18.76 10.84
N VAL A 96 -9.46 -17.86 11.66
CA VAL A 96 -9.88 -17.64 13.06
C VAL A 96 -11.34 -17.16 13.15
N ALA A 97 -11.72 -16.18 12.31
CA ALA A 97 -13.07 -15.60 12.36
C ALA A 97 -14.14 -16.56 11.84
N SER A 98 -13.83 -17.36 10.81
CA SER A 98 -14.75 -18.34 10.23
C SER A 98 -15.09 -19.44 11.22
N ASP A 99 -14.07 -20.01 11.88
CA ASP A 99 -14.26 -21.04 12.90
C ASP A 99 -15.05 -20.49 14.10
N ALA A 100 -14.69 -19.28 14.56
CA ALA A 100 -15.40 -18.64 15.67
C ALA A 100 -16.85 -18.28 15.30
N TYR A 101 -17.12 -17.89 14.07
CA TYR A 101 -18.48 -17.60 13.59
C TYR A 101 -19.37 -18.86 13.58
N GLN A 102 -18.84 -20.00 13.14
CA GLN A 102 -19.58 -21.27 13.21
C GLN A 102 -19.92 -21.65 14.66
N GLN A 103 -18.96 -21.49 15.57
CA GLN A 103 -19.17 -21.72 16.99
C GLN A 103 -20.18 -20.73 17.60
N SER A 104 -20.15 -19.46 17.18
CA SER A 104 -21.06 -18.43 17.69
C SER A 104 -22.51 -18.68 17.28
N LEU A 105 -22.74 -19.20 16.06
CA LEU A 105 -24.06 -19.64 15.58
C LEU A 105 -24.61 -20.78 16.44
N ALA A 106 -23.79 -21.81 16.71
CA ALA A 106 -24.19 -22.93 17.55
C ALA A 106 -24.50 -22.50 19.00
N ALA A 107 -23.71 -21.56 19.54
CA ALA A 107 -23.88 -21.03 20.89
C ALA A 107 -24.92 -19.90 21.00
N LYS A 108 -25.53 -19.45 19.89
CA LYS A 108 -26.41 -18.25 19.82
C LYS A 108 -25.79 -17.03 20.50
N SER A 109 -24.50 -16.81 20.29
CA SER A 109 -23.73 -15.77 20.97
C SER A 109 -24.01 -14.37 20.39
N PRO A 110 -24.02 -13.31 21.24
CA PRO A 110 -24.10 -11.92 20.76
C PRO A 110 -22.95 -11.51 19.83
N GLN A 111 -21.84 -12.25 19.82
CA GLN A 111 -20.69 -11.95 18.96
C GLN A 111 -20.87 -12.38 17.50
N THR A 112 -21.98 -13.05 17.17
CA THR A 112 -22.22 -13.60 15.83
C THR A 112 -22.17 -12.53 14.74
N GLU A 113 -22.75 -11.35 14.97
CA GLU A 113 -22.74 -10.24 14.00
C GLU A 113 -21.33 -9.63 13.85
N ASN A 114 -20.60 -9.47 14.95
CA ASN A 114 -19.24 -8.93 14.89
C ASN A 114 -18.30 -9.88 14.12
N LEU A 115 -18.48 -11.19 14.31
CA LEU A 115 -17.69 -12.22 13.63
C LEU A 115 -18.05 -12.31 12.14
N SER A 116 -19.34 -12.22 11.77
CA SER A 116 -19.77 -12.22 10.36
C SER A 116 -19.16 -11.05 9.58
N GLN A 117 -19.19 -9.84 10.16
CA GLN A 117 -18.57 -8.65 9.57
C GLN A 117 -17.06 -8.79 9.43
N THR A 118 -16.40 -9.42 10.41
CA THR A 118 -14.95 -9.67 10.37
C THR A 118 -14.57 -10.66 9.27
N VAL A 119 -15.36 -11.73 9.10
CA VAL A 119 -15.19 -12.69 7.99
C VAL A 119 -15.32 -11.99 6.63
N LEU A 120 -16.32 -11.11 6.46
CA LEU A 120 -16.51 -10.37 5.22
C LEU A 120 -15.31 -9.47 4.90
N ARG A 121 -14.83 -8.71 5.89
CA ARG A 121 -13.65 -7.85 5.75
C ARG A 121 -12.39 -8.65 5.41
N ALA A 122 -12.20 -9.80 6.06
CA ALA A 122 -11.07 -10.68 5.76
C ALA A 122 -11.11 -11.18 4.30
N LYS A 123 -12.28 -11.63 3.82
CA LYS A 123 -12.45 -12.02 2.40
C LYS A 123 -12.16 -10.88 1.44
N GLN A 124 -12.61 -9.66 1.74
CA GLN A 124 -12.34 -8.48 0.93
C GLN A 124 -10.84 -8.17 0.84
N GLN A 125 -10.12 -8.21 1.98
CA GLN A 125 -8.67 -7.99 1.99
C GLN A 125 -7.89 -9.10 1.27
N ILE A 126 -8.30 -10.37 1.42
CA ILE A 126 -7.70 -11.50 0.69
C ILE A 126 -7.90 -11.31 -0.82
N TRP A 127 -9.13 -10.97 -1.25
CA TRP A 127 -9.43 -10.75 -2.65
C TRP A 127 -8.63 -9.58 -3.21
N ALA A 128 -8.62 -8.43 -2.51
CA ALA A 128 -7.84 -7.26 -2.90
C ALA A 128 -6.34 -7.58 -3.02
N ALA A 129 -5.77 -8.30 -2.04
CA ALA A 129 -4.36 -8.68 -2.08
C ALA A 129 -4.03 -9.62 -3.25
N ARG A 130 -4.91 -10.58 -3.54
CA ARG A 130 -4.77 -11.48 -4.70
C ARG A 130 -4.90 -10.71 -6.01
N GLU A 131 -5.85 -9.79 -6.09
CA GLU A 131 -6.09 -8.97 -7.27
C GLU A 131 -4.90 -8.05 -7.56
N THR A 132 -4.38 -7.37 -6.53
CA THR A 132 -3.15 -6.57 -6.63
C THR A 132 -1.95 -7.43 -7.07
N SER A 133 -1.81 -8.65 -6.54
CA SER A 133 -0.72 -9.55 -6.92
C SER A 133 -0.83 -10.00 -8.39
N ARG A 134 -2.05 -10.36 -8.82
CA ARG A 134 -2.36 -10.74 -10.21
C ARG A 134 -2.02 -9.61 -11.18
N LEU A 135 -2.45 -8.38 -10.87
CA LEU A 135 -2.16 -7.20 -11.69
C LEU A 135 -0.66 -6.86 -11.71
N ARG A 136 0.05 -7.06 -10.60
CA ARG A 136 1.51 -6.88 -10.55
C ARG A 136 2.22 -7.87 -11.49
N GLU A 137 1.92 -9.15 -11.36
CA GLU A 137 2.51 -10.22 -12.19
C GLU A 137 2.22 -10.01 -13.68
N LEU A 138 0.99 -9.61 -14.00
CA LEU A 138 0.57 -9.33 -15.36
C LEU A 138 1.33 -8.13 -15.96
N ASN A 139 1.53 -7.06 -15.18
CA ASN A 139 2.32 -5.90 -15.61
C ASN A 139 3.81 -6.22 -15.75
N GLU A 140 4.39 -7.02 -14.86
CA GLU A 140 5.79 -7.48 -14.95
C GLU A 140 6.00 -8.31 -16.23
N THR A 141 5.04 -9.18 -16.54
CA THR A 141 5.05 -9.97 -17.77
C THR A 141 4.96 -9.06 -19.00
N LEU A 142 4.05 -8.08 -19.00
CA LEU A 142 3.93 -7.12 -20.12
C LEU A 142 5.25 -6.39 -20.36
N GLY A 143 5.85 -5.80 -19.33
CA GLY A 143 7.13 -5.09 -19.45
C GLY A 143 8.27 -5.99 -19.93
N SER A 144 8.30 -7.26 -19.50
CA SER A 144 9.29 -8.23 -19.97
C SER A 144 9.14 -8.51 -21.47
N VAL A 145 7.91 -8.62 -21.97
CA VAL A 145 7.66 -8.87 -23.40
C VAL A 145 7.94 -7.61 -24.23
N GLU A 146 7.60 -6.42 -23.74
CA GLU A 146 7.96 -5.15 -24.40
C GLU A 146 9.47 -5.01 -24.56
N ALA A 147 10.24 -5.29 -23.51
CA ALA A 147 11.71 -5.27 -23.56
C ALA A 147 12.29 -6.27 -24.58
N LEU A 148 11.65 -7.43 -24.78
CA LEU A 148 12.05 -8.37 -25.82
C LEU A 148 11.81 -7.82 -27.22
N VAL A 149 10.68 -7.14 -27.46
CA VAL A 149 10.41 -6.49 -28.75
C VAL A 149 11.42 -5.38 -29.03
N GLU A 150 11.74 -4.56 -28.03
CA GLU A 150 12.75 -3.51 -28.15
C GLU A 150 14.16 -4.07 -28.42
N ALA A 151 14.54 -5.16 -27.74
CA ALA A 151 15.81 -5.83 -27.96
C ALA A 151 15.92 -6.43 -29.36
N ASP A 152 14.83 -7.03 -29.86
CA ASP A 152 14.76 -7.59 -31.22
C ASP A 152 14.94 -6.51 -32.28
N VAL A 153 14.30 -5.35 -32.09
CA VAL A 153 14.39 -4.22 -33.02
C VAL A 153 15.77 -3.59 -32.96
N THR A 154 16.35 -3.45 -31.77
CA THR A 154 17.72 -2.96 -31.61
C THR A 154 18.71 -3.85 -32.36
N ARG A 155 18.56 -5.17 -32.25
CA ARG A 155 19.40 -6.14 -32.98
C ARG A 155 19.21 -6.04 -34.49
N ALA A 156 17.97 -5.92 -34.97
CA ALA A 156 17.67 -5.78 -36.39
C ALA A 156 18.22 -4.45 -36.97
N LEU A 157 18.12 -3.35 -36.23
CA LEU A 157 18.70 -2.06 -36.61
C LEU A 157 20.24 -2.13 -36.68
N ALA A 158 20.89 -2.82 -35.75
CA ALA A 158 22.33 -3.02 -35.78
C ALA A 158 22.77 -3.85 -37.01
N GLU A 159 22.02 -4.90 -37.35
CA GLU A 159 22.26 -5.68 -38.57
C GLU A 159 22.09 -4.84 -39.82
N LEU A 160 21.02 -4.03 -39.89
CA LEU A 160 20.75 -3.11 -40.99
C LEU A 160 21.86 -2.07 -41.16
N GLN A 161 22.36 -1.52 -40.05
CA GLN A 161 23.51 -0.61 -40.05
C GLN A 161 24.75 -1.30 -40.63
N GLY A 162 25.03 -2.55 -40.23
CA GLY A 162 26.14 -3.31 -40.79
C GLY A 162 26.01 -3.58 -42.30
N ARG A 163 24.78 -3.76 -42.83
CA ARG A 163 24.54 -3.90 -44.28
C ARG A 163 24.85 -2.62 -45.04
N LEU A 164 24.51 -1.45 -44.47
CA LEU A 164 24.86 -0.14 -45.02
C LEU A 164 26.39 0.04 -45.07
N GLU A 165 27.09 -0.27 -43.99
CA GLU A 165 28.55 -0.18 -43.92
C GLU A 165 29.28 -1.08 -44.92
N ARG A 166 28.70 -2.26 -45.22
CA ARG A 166 29.21 -3.17 -46.26
C ARG A 166 28.83 -2.75 -47.69
N GLY A 167 28.01 -1.71 -47.85
CA GLY A 167 27.55 -1.22 -49.14
C GLY A 167 26.50 -2.13 -49.81
N GLU A 168 25.86 -3.03 -49.06
CA GLU A 168 24.82 -3.93 -49.57
C GLU A 168 23.48 -3.19 -49.82
N ILE A 169 23.29 -2.07 -49.14
CA ILE A 169 22.12 -1.17 -49.26
C ILE A 169 22.58 0.29 -49.33
N GLY A 170 21.80 1.14 -50.01
CA GLY A 170 22.04 2.59 -50.05
C GLY A 170 21.32 3.34 -48.93
N GLU A 171 21.66 4.61 -48.72
CA GLU A 171 21.09 5.46 -47.64
C GLU A 171 19.55 5.57 -47.68
N ILE A 172 18.97 5.63 -48.87
CA ILE A 172 17.51 5.71 -49.03
C ILE A 172 16.85 4.41 -48.55
N GLY A 173 17.34 3.25 -49.02
CA GLY A 173 16.82 1.95 -48.60
C GLY A 173 17.03 1.68 -47.11
N PHE A 174 18.16 2.13 -46.56
CA PHE A 174 18.41 2.09 -45.12
C PHE A 174 17.35 2.88 -44.32
N GLY A 175 17.04 4.11 -44.75
CA GLY A 175 16.04 4.94 -44.09
C GLY A 175 14.62 4.34 -44.13
N GLU A 176 14.24 3.75 -45.27
CA GLU A 176 12.96 3.05 -45.43
C GLU A 176 12.87 1.81 -44.53
N ASP A 177 13.90 0.94 -44.56
CA ASP A 177 13.95 -0.29 -43.76
C ASP A 177 13.98 0.03 -42.25
N GLN A 178 14.76 1.04 -41.83
CA GLN A 178 14.81 1.48 -40.44
C GLN A 178 13.44 1.94 -39.94
N LYS A 179 12.73 2.73 -40.75
CA LYS A 179 11.39 3.22 -40.42
C LYS A 179 10.41 2.05 -40.32
N ALA A 180 10.44 1.12 -41.28
CA ALA A 180 9.57 -0.05 -41.28
C ALA A 180 9.78 -0.93 -40.03
N LEU A 181 11.03 -1.15 -39.60
CA LEU A 181 11.34 -1.92 -38.40
C LEU A 181 10.80 -1.27 -37.13
N ARG A 182 10.88 0.06 -37.02
CA ARG A 182 10.33 0.81 -35.87
C ARG A 182 8.80 0.77 -35.86
N GLU A 183 8.16 0.98 -37.00
CA GLU A 183 6.69 0.93 -37.11
C GLU A 183 6.15 -0.48 -36.77
N ASP A 184 6.82 -1.54 -37.21
CA ASP A 184 6.47 -2.91 -36.85
C ASP A 184 6.61 -3.18 -35.33
N ALA A 185 7.67 -2.66 -34.71
CA ALA A 185 7.88 -2.71 -33.27
C ALA A 185 6.74 -2.05 -32.48
N GLU A 186 6.42 -0.80 -32.85
CA GLU A 186 5.36 -0.02 -32.22
C GLU A 186 4.00 -0.72 -32.37
N ASN A 187 3.73 -1.30 -33.54
CA ASN A 187 2.51 -2.07 -33.78
C ASN A 187 2.45 -3.33 -32.89
N LYS A 188 3.57 -4.05 -32.73
CA LYS A 188 3.66 -5.22 -31.84
C LYS A 188 3.42 -4.83 -30.38
N ILE A 189 4.08 -3.78 -29.88
CA ILE A 189 3.90 -3.27 -28.52
C ILE A 189 2.43 -2.86 -28.29
N ARG A 190 1.84 -2.12 -29.23
CA ARG A 190 0.42 -1.73 -29.15
C ARG A 190 -0.51 -2.94 -29.06
N ASN A 191 -0.30 -3.96 -29.89
CA ASN A 191 -1.10 -5.18 -29.87
C ASN A 191 -0.92 -5.97 -28.57
N LEU A 192 0.30 -6.01 -28.02
CA LEU A 192 0.58 -6.63 -26.72
C LEU A 192 -0.16 -5.92 -25.59
N ARG A 193 -0.05 -4.59 -25.52
CA ARG A 193 -0.77 -3.78 -24.53
C ARG A 193 -2.28 -4.01 -24.62
N GLU A 194 -2.84 -4.03 -25.82
CA GLU A 194 -4.27 -4.29 -26.03
C GLU A 194 -4.68 -5.70 -25.59
N ALA A 195 -3.88 -6.72 -25.92
CA ALA A 195 -4.16 -8.10 -25.49
C ALA A 195 -4.15 -8.23 -23.96
N PHE A 196 -3.17 -7.59 -23.28
CA PHE A 196 -3.09 -7.58 -21.82
C PHE A 196 -4.21 -6.75 -21.19
N ARG A 197 -4.62 -5.64 -21.81
CA ARG A 197 -5.78 -4.84 -21.41
C ARG A 197 -7.07 -5.66 -21.49
N VAL A 198 -7.31 -6.36 -22.60
CA VAL A 198 -8.49 -7.23 -22.77
C VAL A 198 -8.46 -8.39 -21.77
N ALA A 199 -7.32 -9.05 -21.59
CA ALA A 199 -7.17 -10.15 -20.63
C ALA A 199 -7.36 -9.72 -19.16
N SER A 200 -7.13 -8.44 -18.85
CA SER A 200 -7.33 -7.85 -17.53
C SER A 200 -8.67 -7.11 -17.38
N ASN A 201 -9.60 -7.23 -18.33
CA ASN A 201 -10.85 -6.47 -18.35
C ASN A 201 -10.66 -4.94 -18.29
N GLY A 202 -9.52 -4.42 -18.75
CA GLY A 202 -9.21 -2.99 -18.77
C GLY A 202 -8.35 -2.48 -17.62
N GLU A 203 -7.91 -3.34 -16.71
CA GLU A 203 -7.19 -2.96 -15.48
C GLU A 203 -5.67 -2.86 -15.63
N VAL A 204 -5.08 -3.43 -16.69
CA VAL A 204 -3.68 -3.19 -17.05
C VAL A 204 -3.58 -1.84 -17.76
N GLN A 205 -3.30 -0.80 -16.98
CA GLN A 205 -2.92 0.51 -17.52
C GLN A 205 -1.41 0.60 -17.70
N GLU A 206 -1.00 1.27 -18.77
CA GLU A 206 0.39 1.69 -19.01
C GLU A 206 0.87 2.51 -17.81
N ARG A 207 2.01 2.12 -17.24
CA ARG A 207 2.61 2.80 -16.08
C ARG A 207 3.26 4.09 -16.53
N VAL A 208 2.45 5.14 -16.65
CA VAL A 208 2.93 6.50 -16.94
C VAL A 208 2.63 7.35 -15.72
N VAL A 209 3.67 7.91 -15.13
CA VAL A 209 3.47 9.00 -14.17
C VAL A 209 3.16 10.26 -14.98
N PRO A 210 2.03 10.92 -14.74
CA PRO A 210 1.73 12.16 -15.43
C PRO A 210 2.83 13.20 -15.22
N ASP A 211 3.32 13.81 -16.30
CA ASP A 211 4.41 14.81 -16.30
C ASP A 211 4.24 15.92 -15.26
N TYR A 212 2.99 16.31 -14.96
CA TYR A 212 2.71 17.36 -13.98
C TYR A 212 2.94 16.97 -12.51
N LEU A 213 3.13 15.68 -12.22
CA LEU A 213 3.46 15.18 -10.87
C LEU A 213 4.97 15.05 -10.65
N ILE A 214 5.76 15.21 -11.71
CA ILE A 214 7.20 14.95 -11.73
C ILE A 214 7.96 16.23 -11.44
N ASP A 215 8.92 16.16 -10.52
CA ASP A 215 9.78 17.28 -10.18
C ASP A 215 10.81 17.56 -11.28
N GLY A 216 10.90 18.80 -11.74
CA GLY A 216 11.84 19.20 -12.79
C GLY A 216 13.31 19.26 -12.38
N ILE A 217 13.64 18.99 -11.11
CA ILE A 217 15.02 18.98 -10.60
C ILE A 217 15.48 17.55 -10.27
N THR A 218 14.68 16.82 -9.52
CA THR A 218 14.97 15.46 -9.04
C THR A 218 14.52 14.39 -10.03
N PHE A 219 13.58 14.70 -10.94
CA PHE A 219 12.95 13.74 -11.84
C PHE A 219 12.27 12.57 -11.11
N GLU A 220 11.81 12.82 -9.89
CA GLU A 220 10.99 11.88 -9.09
C GLU A 220 9.59 12.49 -8.90
N ILE A 221 8.63 11.71 -8.38
CA ILE A 221 7.32 12.25 -8.00
C ILE A 221 7.48 13.24 -6.84
N MET A 222 6.87 14.42 -6.96
CA MET A 222 6.90 15.43 -5.90
C MET A 222 6.19 14.95 -4.63
N HIS A 223 6.89 14.96 -3.50
CA HIS A 223 6.33 14.60 -2.19
C HIS A 223 5.80 15.83 -1.44
N ASP A 224 6.50 16.96 -1.55
CA ASP A 224 6.07 18.23 -0.97
C ASP A 224 6.20 19.37 -1.99
N PRO A 225 5.28 19.43 -2.98
CA PRO A 225 5.36 20.39 -4.07
C PRO A 225 5.21 21.83 -3.56
N VAL A 226 6.17 22.67 -3.93
CA VAL A 226 6.16 24.12 -3.73
C VAL A 226 6.28 24.85 -5.05
N MET A 227 5.58 25.96 -5.16
CA MET A 227 5.49 26.78 -6.35
C MET A 227 6.40 28.00 -6.23
N THR A 228 7.17 28.29 -7.28
CA THR A 228 7.91 29.55 -7.41
C THR A 228 6.99 30.68 -7.89
N PRO A 229 7.40 31.96 -7.79
CA PRO A 229 6.62 33.08 -8.32
C PRO A 229 6.33 33.01 -9.83
N SER A 230 7.10 32.22 -10.59
CA SER A 230 6.86 31.98 -12.02
C SER A 230 5.73 30.98 -12.29
N GLY A 231 5.17 30.35 -11.24
CA GLY A 231 4.03 29.43 -11.32
C GLY A 231 4.41 27.97 -11.52
N VAL A 232 5.70 27.65 -11.55
CA VAL A 232 6.20 26.27 -11.69
C VAL A 232 6.32 25.62 -10.32
N SER A 233 5.94 24.35 -10.22
CA SER A 233 6.07 23.57 -8.98
C SER A 233 7.27 22.65 -9.03
N PHE A 234 7.93 22.50 -7.88
CA PHE A 234 9.07 21.62 -7.66
C PHE A 234 8.94 20.95 -6.29
N ASP A 235 9.66 19.86 -6.06
CA ASP A 235 9.78 19.29 -4.72
C ASP A 235 10.61 20.22 -3.80
N ARG A 236 10.11 20.48 -2.59
CA ARG A 236 10.72 21.41 -1.63
C ARG A 236 12.21 21.14 -1.42
N LEU A 237 12.60 19.87 -1.25
CA LEU A 237 13.99 19.54 -0.91
C LEU A 237 14.96 19.93 -2.02
N GLY A 238 14.57 19.70 -3.27
CA GLY A 238 15.36 20.05 -4.45
C GLY A 238 15.44 21.55 -4.67
N ILE A 239 14.29 22.22 -4.70
CA ILE A 239 14.22 23.65 -5.01
C ILE A 239 14.80 24.54 -3.92
N THR A 240 14.64 24.21 -2.64
CA THR A 240 15.25 24.98 -1.55
C THR A 240 16.78 24.99 -1.67
N LYS A 241 17.41 23.82 -1.88
CA LYS A 241 18.86 23.73 -2.10
C LYS A 241 19.32 24.51 -3.33
N TYR A 242 18.55 24.45 -4.42
CA TYR A 242 18.87 25.18 -5.64
C TYR A 242 18.81 26.69 -5.43
N VAL A 243 17.75 27.21 -4.79
CA VAL A 243 17.56 28.64 -4.56
C VAL A 243 18.57 29.18 -3.54
N GLU A 244 18.88 28.45 -2.48
CA GLU A 244 19.93 28.83 -1.51
C GLU A 244 21.30 28.99 -2.18
N LYS A 245 21.60 28.14 -3.17
CA LYS A 245 22.88 28.16 -3.88
C LYS A 245 22.94 29.18 -5.01
N SER A 246 21.86 29.35 -5.76
CA SER A 246 21.85 30.11 -7.01
C SER A 246 21.16 31.48 -6.91
N GLY A 247 20.25 31.66 -5.96
CA GLY A 247 19.47 32.88 -5.76
C GLY A 247 18.52 33.24 -6.91
N VAL A 248 18.23 32.29 -7.81
CA VAL A 248 17.40 32.53 -9.00
C VAL A 248 16.37 31.43 -9.23
N ASP A 249 15.31 31.72 -9.98
CA ASP A 249 14.29 30.77 -10.40
C ASP A 249 14.86 29.80 -11.47
N PRO A 250 14.63 28.47 -11.36
CA PRO A 250 15.20 27.49 -12.29
C PRO A 250 14.81 27.71 -13.76
N LEU A 251 13.59 28.19 -14.01
CA LEU A 251 13.05 28.35 -15.36
C LEU A 251 13.36 29.75 -15.92
N THR A 252 13.00 30.79 -15.18
CA THR A 252 13.02 32.18 -15.65
C THR A 252 14.33 32.89 -15.37
N ARG A 253 15.19 32.33 -14.50
CA ARG A 253 16.42 32.95 -13.99
C ARG A 253 16.19 34.27 -13.24
N ALA A 254 14.94 34.62 -12.92
CA ALA A 254 14.62 35.79 -12.12
C ALA A 254 15.14 35.62 -10.68
N PRO A 255 15.61 36.69 -10.01
CA PRO A 255 16.06 36.60 -8.62
C PRO A 255 14.91 36.19 -7.70
N ILE A 256 15.11 35.14 -6.91
CA ILE A 256 14.15 34.67 -5.89
C ILE A 256 14.89 34.20 -4.63
N SER A 257 14.18 34.15 -3.51
CA SER A 257 14.64 33.59 -2.25
C SER A 257 13.78 32.40 -1.83
N VAL A 258 14.26 31.64 -0.84
CA VAL A 258 13.52 30.50 -0.27
C VAL A 258 12.16 30.94 0.31
N HIS A 259 12.06 32.18 0.78
CA HIS A 259 10.82 32.73 1.34
C HIS A 259 9.75 33.01 0.28
N ASP A 260 10.13 33.05 -1.01
CA ASP A 260 9.19 33.28 -2.11
C ASP A 260 8.48 31.99 -2.55
N LEU A 261 8.91 30.82 -2.04
CA LEU A 261 8.32 29.53 -2.32
C LEU A 261 6.99 29.36 -1.58
N ARG A 262 5.92 29.01 -2.31
CA ARG A 262 4.57 28.83 -1.75
C ARG A 262 4.13 27.38 -1.84
N ASN A 263 3.47 26.86 -0.81
CA ASN A 263 2.96 25.47 -0.82
C ASN A 263 1.90 25.29 -1.91
N ASN A 264 2.02 24.21 -2.70
CA ASN A 264 1.00 23.82 -3.66
C ASN A 264 0.17 22.65 -3.11
N TYR A 265 -0.79 22.97 -2.21
CA TYR A 265 -1.60 21.95 -1.55
C TYR A 265 -2.46 21.11 -2.51
N ALA A 266 -2.90 21.70 -3.63
CA ALA A 266 -3.69 20.98 -4.62
C ALA A 266 -2.85 19.91 -5.33
N LEU A 267 -1.64 20.28 -5.76
CA LEU A 267 -0.72 19.32 -6.39
C LEU A 267 -0.24 18.28 -5.38
N LYS A 268 -0.04 18.65 -4.11
CA LYS A 268 0.28 17.71 -3.05
C LYS A 268 -0.80 16.63 -2.88
N ALA A 269 -2.07 17.03 -2.82
CA ALA A 269 -3.18 16.08 -2.76
C ALA A 269 -3.23 15.18 -4.01
N ALA A 270 -2.95 15.72 -5.20
CA ALA A 270 -2.89 14.95 -6.44
C ALA A 270 -1.73 13.93 -6.44
N CYS A 271 -0.54 14.31 -5.97
CA CYS A 271 0.59 13.39 -5.80
C CYS A 271 0.26 12.29 -4.78
N GLU A 272 -0.32 12.64 -3.64
CA GLU A 272 -0.69 11.68 -2.58
C GLU A 272 -1.78 10.71 -3.06
N GLU A 273 -2.81 11.20 -3.75
CA GLU A 273 -3.85 10.37 -4.35
C GLU A 273 -3.26 9.44 -5.43
N PHE A 274 -2.38 9.97 -6.29
CA PHE A 274 -1.72 9.18 -7.32
C PHE A 274 -0.85 8.08 -6.69
N LEU A 275 0.00 8.38 -5.71
CA LEU A 275 0.83 7.39 -5.01
C LEU A 275 -0.01 6.36 -4.24
N THR A 276 -1.14 6.76 -3.67
CA THR A 276 -2.09 5.86 -2.98
C THR A 276 -2.73 4.87 -3.95
N ASN A 277 -3.15 5.35 -5.12
CA ASN A 277 -3.78 4.54 -6.15
C ASN A 277 -2.76 3.77 -7.01
N ASN A 278 -1.50 4.22 -7.04
CA ASN A 278 -0.41 3.72 -7.86
C ASN A 278 0.83 3.47 -7.00
N GLY A 279 0.73 2.53 -6.06
CA GLY A 279 1.85 2.18 -5.17
C GLY A 279 3.12 1.67 -5.88
N TRP A 280 3.06 1.42 -7.19
CA TRP A 280 4.23 1.14 -8.04
C TRP A 280 5.08 2.39 -8.35
N ALA A 281 4.51 3.59 -8.18
CA ALA A 281 5.15 4.85 -8.55
C ALA A 281 6.01 5.46 -7.42
N VAL A 282 6.15 4.76 -6.29
CA VAL A 282 6.98 5.18 -5.16
C VAL A 282 8.48 5.14 -5.52
N ASP A 283 8.86 4.36 -6.52
CA ASP A 283 10.24 4.19 -7.01
C ASP A 283 10.40 4.66 -8.48
N TRP A 284 9.57 5.61 -8.96
CA TRP A 284 9.59 6.12 -10.34
C TRP A 284 10.76 7.06 -10.62
#